data_AF-A0A4R8QUJ3-F1
#
_entry.id   AF-A0A4R8QUJ3-F1
#
_cell.length_a   1.000
_cell.length_b   1.000
_cell.length_c   1.000
_cell.angle_alpha   90.00
_cell.angle_beta   90.00
_cell.angle_gamma   90.00
#
_symmetry.space_group_name_H-M   'P 1'
#
loop_
_entity.id
_entity.type
_entity.pdbx_description
1 polymer ?
#
loop_
_entity_poly.entity_id
_entity_poly.type
_entity_poly.pdbx_seq_one_letter_code
_entity_poly.pdbx_strand_id
1 'polypeptide(L)'
;MRMEPRSRYRVTHQDLWRSSLAHAKDYLSSVDEIDTRELDLKLSWYATVVQKLLDAAYTAVRDAYTDAVVATFCTVPDRVLPYTIASCLKDLTSQGFDDANCGPLLHRFADSFPNAVAECLTMPHKWQATQQNH
;
A
#
# COMPACT_ATOMS: atom_id res chain seq x y z
N MET A 1 2.24 3.68 3.83
CA MET A 1 2.09 4.88 2.96
C MET A 1 1.74 4.42 1.53
N ARG A 2 0.72 4.98 0.86
CA ARG A 2 0.15 4.46 -0.41
C ARG A 2 1.11 4.51 -1.61
N MET A 3 1.28 3.38 -2.30
CA MET A 3 1.84 3.23 -3.67
C MET A 3 0.94 3.77 -4.80
N GLU A 4 0.21 4.87 -4.60
CA GLU A 4 -0.33 5.60 -5.76
C GLU A 4 0.76 6.55 -6.27
N PRO A 5 0.91 6.73 -7.60
CA PRO A 5 1.74 7.82 -8.12
C PRO A 5 1.18 9.12 -7.54
N ARG A 6 1.93 9.72 -6.62
CA ARG A 6 1.58 11.02 -6.06
C ARG A 6 1.53 12.00 -7.23
N SER A 7 0.38 12.65 -7.41
CA SER A 7 0.34 13.83 -8.27
C SER A 7 1.39 14.84 -7.77
N ARG A 8 1.84 15.77 -8.61
CA ARG A 8 2.76 16.86 -8.20
C ARG A 8 2.28 17.61 -6.93
N TYR A 9 1.00 17.49 -6.58
CA TYR A 9 0.36 18.13 -5.44
C TYR A 9 0.28 17.26 -4.18
N ARG A 10 0.89 16.06 -4.16
CA ARG A 10 0.83 15.09 -3.04
C ARG A 10 -0.60 14.63 -2.66
N VAL A 11 -1.55 14.76 -3.56
CA VAL A 11 -2.94 14.31 -3.38
C VAL A 11 -3.10 12.93 -4.03
N THR A 12 -3.67 11.96 -3.31
CA THR A 12 -4.01 10.62 -3.85
C THR A 12 -5.35 10.68 -4.60
N HIS A 13 -5.62 9.78 -5.55
CA HIS A 13 -6.94 9.76 -6.23
C HIS A 13 -8.07 9.59 -5.22
N GLN A 14 -7.78 8.87 -4.15
CA GLN A 14 -8.70 8.69 -3.04
C GLN A 14 -8.98 9.96 -2.24
N ASP A 15 -8.01 10.87 -2.11
CA ASP A 15 -8.22 12.17 -1.47
C ASP A 15 -9.10 13.07 -2.34
N LEU A 16 -8.86 13.08 -3.66
CA LEU A 16 -9.72 13.77 -4.63
C LEU A 16 -11.15 13.25 -4.56
N TRP A 17 -11.32 11.93 -4.60
CA TRP A 17 -12.63 11.31 -4.56
C TRP A 17 -13.38 11.59 -3.25
N ARG A 18 -12.71 11.52 -2.09
CA ARG A 18 -13.32 11.90 -0.80
C ARG A 18 -13.76 13.35 -0.78
N SER A 19 -12.94 14.24 -1.35
CA SER A 19 -13.30 15.65 -1.49
C SER A 19 -14.51 15.83 -2.38
N SER A 20 -14.58 15.17 -3.54
CA SER A 20 -15.74 15.23 -4.43
C SER A 20 -17.02 14.69 -3.77
N LEU A 21 -16.92 13.63 -2.97
CA LEU A 21 -18.06 13.10 -2.22
C LEU A 21 -18.58 14.09 -1.16
N ALA A 22 -17.67 14.79 -0.46
CA ALA A 22 -18.05 15.85 0.48
C ALA A 22 -18.76 17.01 -0.22
N HIS A 23 -18.23 17.48 -1.36
CA HIS A 23 -18.89 18.52 -2.16
C HIS A 23 -20.27 18.09 -2.68
N ALA A 24 -20.41 16.83 -3.11
CA ALA A 24 -21.69 16.29 -3.55
C ALA A 24 -22.71 16.22 -2.40
N LYS A 25 -22.26 15.87 -1.19
CA LYS A 25 -23.10 15.90 0.02
C LYS A 25 -23.59 17.32 0.30
N ASP A 26 -22.68 18.29 0.35
CA ASP A 26 -23.02 19.69 0.64
C ASP A 26 -24.00 20.27 -0.38
N TYR A 27 -23.79 19.99 -1.67
CA TYR A 27 -24.69 20.41 -2.74
C TYR A 27 -26.09 19.80 -2.60
N LEU A 28 -26.17 18.47 -2.43
CA LEU A 28 -27.46 17.77 -2.37
C LEU A 28 -28.23 18.09 -1.07
N SER A 29 -27.54 18.37 0.04
CA SER A 29 -28.16 18.86 1.27
C SER A 29 -28.74 20.28 1.16
N SER A 30 -28.34 21.06 0.15
CA SER A 30 -28.88 22.41 -0.11
C SER A 30 -30.16 22.42 -0.95
N VAL A 31 -30.64 21.26 -1.40
CA VAL A 31 -31.84 21.12 -2.23
C VAL A 31 -33.03 20.68 -1.37
N ASP A 32 -34.05 21.55 -1.25
CA ASP A 32 -35.20 21.39 -0.33
C ASP A 32 -36.07 20.14 -0.58
N GLU A 33 -35.97 19.51 -1.75
CA GLU A 33 -36.78 18.33 -2.13
C GLU A 33 -36.17 16.99 -1.72
N ILE A 34 -34.93 16.99 -1.20
CA ILE A 34 -34.20 15.75 -0.92
C ILE A 34 -34.30 15.40 0.57
N ASP A 35 -34.83 14.21 0.87
CA ASP A 35 -34.73 13.65 2.23
C ASP A 35 -33.26 13.43 2.58
N THR A 36 -32.76 14.29 3.47
CA THR A 36 -31.38 14.32 3.94
C THR A 36 -30.95 13.00 4.56
N ARG A 37 -31.86 12.23 5.17
CA ARG A 37 -31.55 10.94 5.80
C ARG A 37 -31.34 9.83 4.78
N GLU A 38 -32.19 9.78 3.75
CA GLU A 38 -32.05 8.82 2.65
C GLU A 38 -30.80 9.13 1.81
N LEU A 39 -30.52 10.41 1.58
CA LEU A 39 -29.32 10.88 0.91
C LEU A 39 -28.04 10.46 1.66
N ASP A 40 -27.99 10.68 2.98
CA ASP A 40 -26.84 10.30 3.79
C ASP A 40 -26.59 8.79 3.78
N LEU A 41 -27.64 7.97 3.80
CA LEU A 41 -27.53 6.52 3.68
C LEU A 41 -26.95 6.11 2.32
N LYS A 42 -27.48 6.67 1.22
CA LYS A 42 -27.04 6.37 -0.15
C LYS A 42 -25.60 6.80 -0.41
N LEU A 43 -25.22 8.01 0.01
CA LEU A 43 -23.86 8.53 -0.12
C LEU A 43 -22.88 7.72 0.74
N SER A 44 -23.26 7.35 1.96
CA SER A 44 -22.42 6.51 2.83
C SER A 44 -22.21 5.11 2.27
N TRP A 45 -23.26 4.52 1.68
CA TRP A 45 -23.17 3.22 1.02
C TRP A 45 -22.26 3.29 -0.22
N TYR A 46 -22.46 4.27 -1.09
CA TYR A 46 -21.61 4.50 -2.26
C TYR A 46 -20.15 4.72 -1.83
N ALA A 47 -19.93 5.54 -0.81
CA ALA A 47 -18.61 5.80 -0.27
C ALA A 47 -17.92 4.50 0.20
N THR A 48 -18.67 3.66 0.90
CA THR A 48 -18.17 2.36 1.38
C THR A 48 -17.79 1.44 0.22
N VAL A 49 -18.64 1.36 -0.81
CA VAL A 49 -18.38 0.49 -1.98
C VAL A 49 -17.14 0.96 -2.74
N VAL A 50 -17.04 2.26 -3.04
CA VAL A 50 -15.88 2.80 -3.77
C VAL A 50 -14.61 2.65 -2.96
N GLN A 51 -14.65 2.90 -1.65
CA GLN A 51 -13.51 2.67 -0.76
C GLN A 51 -13.03 1.22 -0.82
N LYS A 52 -13.95 0.23 -0.77
CA LYS A 52 -13.61 -1.18 -0.92
C LYS A 52 -12.97 -1.50 -2.28
N LEU A 53 -13.48 -0.92 -3.35
CA LEU A 53 -12.92 -1.11 -4.70
C LEU A 53 -11.52 -0.50 -4.83
N LEU A 54 -11.30 0.69 -4.27
CA LEU A 54 -9.99 1.33 -4.24
C LEU A 54 -8.99 0.51 -3.42
N ASP A 55 -9.39 0.01 -2.26
CA ASP A 55 -8.53 -0.84 -1.42
C ASP A 55 -8.20 -2.18 -2.11
N ALA A 56 -9.17 -2.76 -2.83
CA ALA A 56 -8.96 -3.97 -3.62
C ALA A 56 -8.00 -3.72 -4.81
N ALA A 57 -8.20 -2.63 -5.56
CA ALA A 57 -7.32 -2.25 -6.66
C ALA A 57 -5.90 -1.96 -6.16
N TYR A 58 -5.77 -1.25 -5.04
CA TYR A 58 -4.49 -1.00 -4.39
C TYR A 58 -3.76 -2.30 -4.04
N THR A 59 -4.48 -3.24 -3.42
CA THR A 59 -3.93 -4.54 -3.04
C THR A 59 -3.48 -5.32 -4.27
N ALA A 60 -4.30 -5.36 -5.33
CA ALA A 60 -3.96 -6.06 -6.57
C ALA A 60 -2.71 -5.49 -7.26
N VAL A 61 -2.58 -4.16 -7.34
CA VAL A 61 -1.40 -3.50 -7.93
C VAL A 61 -0.16 -3.75 -7.09
N ARG A 62 -0.27 -3.63 -5.76
CA ARG A 62 0.83 -3.90 -4.84
C ARG A 62 1.33 -5.33 -4.97
N ASP A 63 0.41 -6.29 -5.03
CA ASP A 63 0.76 -7.71 -5.10
C ASP A 63 1.39 -8.04 -6.46
N ALA A 64 0.85 -7.51 -7.56
CA ALA A 64 1.45 -7.67 -8.90
C ALA A 64 2.86 -7.05 -8.99
N TYR A 65 3.07 -5.87 -8.40
CA TYR A 65 4.39 -5.26 -8.29
C TYR A 65 5.35 -6.14 -7.49
N THR A 66 4.88 -6.67 -6.37
CA THR A 66 5.66 -7.55 -5.50
C THR A 66 6.08 -8.82 -6.25
N ASP A 67 5.16 -9.46 -6.95
CA ASP A 67 5.44 -10.66 -7.75
C ASP A 67 6.47 -10.35 -8.86
N ALA A 68 6.35 -9.19 -9.52
CA ALA A 68 7.32 -8.77 -10.53
C ALA A 68 8.73 -8.55 -9.94
N VAL A 69 8.82 -7.90 -8.78
CA VAL A 69 10.11 -7.72 -8.07
C VAL A 69 10.71 -9.08 -7.72
N VAL A 70 9.94 -9.98 -7.12
CA VAL A 70 10.43 -11.33 -6.77
C VAL A 70 10.92 -12.08 -8.02
N ALA A 71 10.17 -12.02 -9.12
CA ALA A 71 10.56 -12.65 -10.38
C ALA A 71 11.91 -12.10 -10.92
N THR A 72 12.18 -10.80 -10.76
CA THR A 72 13.50 -10.25 -11.13
C THR A 72 14.63 -10.78 -10.23
N PHE A 73 14.34 -11.01 -8.94
CA PHE A 73 15.33 -11.54 -7.99
C PHE A 73 15.69 -13.01 -8.26
N CYS A 74 14.83 -13.77 -8.94
CA CYS A 74 15.17 -15.13 -9.41
C CYS A 74 16.38 -15.16 -10.35
N THR A 75 16.74 -14.02 -10.96
CA THR A 75 17.90 -13.91 -11.86
C THR A 75 19.19 -13.51 -11.14
N VAL A 76 19.09 -13.15 -9.85
CA VAL A 76 20.22 -12.70 -9.03
C VAL A 76 20.95 -13.94 -8.49
N PRO A 77 22.30 -14.01 -8.58
CA PRO A 77 23.04 -15.15 -8.04
C PRO A 77 22.85 -15.30 -6.53
N ASP A 78 22.58 -16.53 -6.06
CA ASP A 78 22.30 -16.86 -4.66
C ASP A 78 23.27 -16.22 -3.65
N ARG A 79 24.56 -16.21 -3.98
CA ARG A 79 25.62 -15.63 -3.12
C ARG A 79 25.46 -14.14 -2.82
N VAL A 80 24.81 -13.37 -3.70
CA VAL A 80 24.58 -11.92 -3.52
C VAL A 80 23.12 -11.60 -3.21
N LEU A 81 22.23 -12.59 -3.28
CA LEU A 81 20.80 -12.42 -3.09
C LEU A 81 20.44 -11.85 -1.69
N PRO A 82 21.02 -12.32 -0.57
CA PRO A 82 20.75 -11.74 0.75
C PRO A 82 21.06 -10.23 0.82
N TYR A 83 22.20 -9.82 0.27
CA TYR A 83 22.64 -8.41 0.25
C TYR A 83 21.77 -7.55 -0.68
N THR A 84 21.29 -8.14 -1.77
CA THR A 84 20.40 -7.48 -2.73
C THR A 84 19.03 -7.22 -2.08
N ILE A 85 18.50 -8.20 -1.33
CA ILE A 85 17.26 -8.05 -0.54
C ILE A 85 17.47 -6.96 0.53
N ALA A 86 18.57 -7.01 1.28
CA ALA A 86 18.88 -6.02 2.31
C ALA A 86 18.97 -4.59 1.74
N SER A 87 19.61 -4.42 0.56
CA SER A 87 19.68 -3.13 -0.13
C SER A 87 18.30 -2.64 -0.56
N CYS A 88 17.48 -3.52 -1.12
CA CYS A 88 16.11 -3.18 -1.53
C CYS A 88 15.27 -2.68 -0.34
N LEU A 89 15.29 -3.39 0.79
CA LEU A 89 14.57 -2.98 2.00
C LEU A 89 15.10 -1.66 2.58
N LYS A 90 16.42 -1.45 2.53
CA LYS A 90 17.04 -0.18 2.94
C LYS A 90 16.60 0.99 2.05
N ASP A 91 16.52 0.78 0.74
CA ASP A 91 16.10 1.84 -0.18
C ASP A 91 14.61 2.18 0.05
N LEU A 92 13.75 1.18 0.22
CA LEU A 92 12.34 1.38 0.56
C LEU A 92 12.17 2.16 1.87
N THR A 93 12.85 1.75 2.94
CA THR A 93 12.79 2.47 4.23
C THR A 93 13.32 3.90 4.12
N SER A 94 14.37 4.14 3.33
CA SER A 94 14.89 5.50 3.10
C SER A 94 13.90 6.43 2.40
N GLN A 95 12.98 5.84 1.61
CA GLN A 95 11.89 6.55 0.95
C GLN A 95 10.62 6.68 1.83
N GLY A 96 10.69 6.23 3.09
CA GLY A 96 9.61 6.34 4.07
C GLY A 96 8.60 5.19 4.04
N PHE A 97 8.93 4.05 3.43
CA PHE A 97 8.10 2.85 3.52
C PHE A 97 8.26 2.21 4.90
N ASP A 98 7.14 2.08 5.62
CA ASP A 98 7.02 1.37 6.89
C ASP A 98 6.83 -0.15 6.70
N ASP A 99 6.83 -0.89 7.82
CA ASP A 99 6.71 -2.36 7.84
C ASP A 99 5.41 -2.88 7.23
N ALA A 100 4.32 -2.12 7.29
CA ALA A 100 3.07 -2.54 6.66
C ALA A 100 3.18 -2.59 5.13
N ASN A 101 4.13 -1.83 4.55
CA ASN A 101 4.42 -1.86 3.12
C ASN A 101 5.54 -2.85 2.77
N CYS A 102 6.58 -2.97 3.61
CA CYS A 102 7.71 -3.87 3.37
C CYS A 102 7.42 -5.33 3.73
N GLY A 103 6.55 -5.58 4.71
CA GLY A 103 6.22 -6.91 5.22
C GLY A 103 5.67 -7.86 4.14
N PRO A 104 4.68 -7.47 3.32
CA PRO A 104 4.19 -8.31 2.23
C PRO A 104 5.29 -8.66 1.20
N LEU A 105 6.16 -7.71 0.86
CA LEU A 105 7.28 -7.95 -0.05
C LEU A 105 8.29 -8.93 0.58
N LEU A 106 8.63 -8.76 1.85
CA LEU A 106 9.50 -9.68 2.55
C LEU A 106 8.91 -11.09 2.66
N HIS A 107 7.61 -11.20 2.93
CA HIS A 107 6.93 -12.49 2.97
C HIS A 107 7.06 -13.21 1.62
N ARG A 108 6.84 -12.50 0.52
CA ARG A 108 6.98 -13.07 -0.84
C ARG A 108 8.42 -13.45 -1.16
N PHE A 109 9.39 -12.68 -0.69
CA PHE A 109 10.80 -13.09 -0.74
C PHE A 109 11.06 -14.33 0.12
N ALA A 110 10.45 -14.46 1.29
CA ALA A 110 10.64 -15.63 2.16
C ALA A 110 10.02 -16.89 1.56
N ASP A 111 8.89 -16.76 0.85
CA ASP A 111 8.26 -17.87 0.12
C ASP A 111 9.16 -18.40 -1.01
N SER A 112 9.92 -17.52 -1.67
CA SER A 112 10.75 -17.87 -2.84
C SER A 112 12.21 -18.15 -2.49
N PHE A 113 12.75 -17.45 -1.49
CA PHE A 113 14.17 -17.42 -1.11
C PHE A 113 14.37 -17.45 0.41
N PRO A 114 13.87 -18.50 1.10
CA PRO A 114 13.83 -18.53 2.57
C PRO A 114 15.21 -18.37 3.22
N ASN A 115 16.23 -19.01 2.65
CA ASN A 115 17.61 -18.93 3.17
C ASN A 115 18.20 -17.52 3.01
N ALA A 116 17.95 -16.86 1.88
CA ALA A 116 18.47 -15.52 1.62
C ALA A 116 17.80 -14.48 2.51
N VAL A 117 16.51 -14.65 2.79
CA VAL A 117 15.79 -13.81 3.76
C VAL A 117 16.31 -14.04 5.17
N ALA A 118 16.52 -15.28 5.61
CA ALA A 118 17.08 -15.57 6.92
C ALA A 118 18.46 -14.92 7.11
N GLU A 119 19.35 -15.03 6.12
CA GLU A 119 20.66 -14.38 6.15
C GLU A 119 20.53 -12.85 6.13
N CYS A 120 19.67 -12.29 5.26
CA CYS A 120 19.36 -10.86 5.22
C CYS A 120 18.98 -10.33 6.60
N LEU A 121 18.06 -10.98 7.31
CA LEU A 121 17.57 -10.56 8.64
C LEU A 121 18.67 -10.50 9.71
N THR A 122 19.75 -11.24 9.56
CA THR A 122 20.90 -11.19 10.49
C THR A 122 21.87 -10.05 10.19
N MET A 123 21.76 -9.40 9.03
CA MET A 123 22.65 -8.31 8.65
C MET A 123 22.34 -7.05 9.48
N PRO A 124 23.35 -6.23 9.82
CA PRO A 124 23.13 -4.93 10.44
C PRO A 124 22.60 -3.93 9.39
N HIS A 125 21.30 -3.94 9.14
CA HIS A 125 20.60 -2.97 8.28
C HIS A 125 19.48 -2.30 9.09
N LYS A 126 19.17 -1.04 8.74
CA LYS A 126 18.24 -0.18 9.51
C LYS A 126 16.77 -0.63 9.47
N TRP A 127 16.45 -1.71 8.75
CA TRP A 127 15.10 -2.26 8.77
C TRP A 127 14.92 -3.11 10.03
N GLN A 128 14.61 -2.44 11.14
CA GLN A 128 14.10 -3.09 12.33
C GLN A 128 12.60 -3.17 12.16
N ALA A 129 12.08 -4.36 11.80
CA ALA A 129 10.66 -4.63 11.90
C ALA A 129 10.22 -4.21 13.31
N THR A 130 9.30 -3.26 13.38
CA THR A 130 8.74 -2.78 14.64
C THR A 130 8.11 -3.98 15.31
N GLN A 131 8.69 -4.44 16.42
CA GLN A 131 8.07 -5.50 17.21
C GLN A 131 6.71 -4.98 17.67
N GLN A 132 5.64 -5.57 17.14
CA GLN A 132 4.31 -5.39 17.69
C GLN A 132 4.32 -6.06 19.06
N ASN A 133 4.54 -5.26 20.11
CA ASN A 133 4.26 -5.70 21.47
C ASN A 133 2.75 -5.98 21.57
N HIS A 134 2.42 -7.24 21.83
CA HIS A 134 1.08 -7.70 22.22
C HIS A 134 0.66 -7.13 23.57
#